data_AF-A0A371I6V1-F1
#
_entry.id   AF-A0A371I6V1-F1
#
_cell.length_a   1.000
_cell.length_b   1.000
_cell.length_c   1.000
_cell.angle_alpha   90.00
_cell.angle_beta   90.00
_cell.angle_gamma   90.00
#
_symmetry.space_group_name_H-M   'P 1'
#
loop_
_entity.id
_entity.type
_entity.pdbx_description
1 polymer ?
#
loop_
_entity_poly.entity_id
_entity_poly.type
_entity_poly.pdbx_seq_one_letter_code
_entity_poly.pdbx_strand_id
1 'polypeptide(L)'
;MSCKINYLRSPLPCKLCTKKPKVRRRSTIFFSFSSSEKQLKTISTSTSIETPTTEAYSVSFKTEKGCKLGISRYPDFEYDAEGGGGTGIGAKVTQNPANNDLPVSFDLETLYIPPLTSSTTKFLGLPLPPFLKIDIVPEALQGSINQESGKVDLEFKAKFLFSAGSFYKAPPLLVKTVLTSEEIKGTMKSGRGKRLDKEGKCRLVGVATVDPIDDFLMNSFLGLPTECLADLNAVISISSSS
;
A
#
# COMPACT_ATOMS: atom_id res chain seq x y z
N MET A 1 20.20 69.45 -2.28
CA MET A 1 20.51 68.09 -1.79
C MET A 1 20.45 67.15 -2.98
N SER A 2 21.57 66.55 -3.31
CA SER A 2 21.80 65.84 -4.58
C SER A 2 21.69 64.33 -4.34
N CYS A 3 20.82 63.64 -5.08
CA CYS A 3 20.90 62.18 -5.22
C CYS A 3 20.78 61.79 -6.69
N LYS A 4 21.87 61.19 -7.18
CA LYS A 4 22.11 60.72 -8.55
C LYS A 4 21.28 59.49 -8.89
N ILE A 5 20.76 59.45 -10.11
CA ILE A 5 20.26 58.26 -10.81
C ILE A 5 21.45 57.64 -11.55
N ASN A 6 21.65 56.33 -11.45
CA ASN A 6 22.53 55.58 -12.35
C ASN A 6 21.85 54.28 -12.78
N TYR A 7 21.71 54.13 -14.10
CA TYR A 7 21.27 52.93 -14.79
C TYR A 7 22.48 52.09 -15.24
N LEU A 8 22.26 50.76 -15.26
CA LEU A 8 22.83 49.72 -16.14
C LEU A 8 24.35 49.47 -16.19
N ARG A 9 24.75 48.28 -15.69
CA ARG A 9 25.54 47.30 -16.47
C ARG A 9 25.54 45.91 -15.84
N SER A 10 25.17 44.91 -16.63
CA SER A 10 25.47 43.47 -16.46
C SER A 10 26.29 43.03 -17.69
N PRO A 11 26.88 41.82 -17.75
CA PRO A 11 27.42 40.96 -16.69
C PRO A 11 28.89 40.58 -16.97
N LEU A 12 29.63 40.14 -15.95
CA LEU A 12 30.96 39.52 -16.12
C LEU A 12 30.83 37.98 -16.16
N PRO A 13 31.62 37.28 -16.99
CA PRO A 13 31.42 35.86 -17.30
C PRO A 13 31.94 34.94 -16.19
N CYS A 14 31.07 34.09 -15.65
CA CYS A 14 31.46 32.95 -14.83
C CYS A 14 32.23 31.94 -15.69
N LYS A 15 33.53 31.78 -15.41
CA LYS A 15 34.37 30.71 -15.96
C LYS A 15 33.88 29.36 -15.43
N LEU A 16 33.21 28.58 -16.27
CA LEU A 16 32.90 27.17 -16.02
C LEU A 16 34.18 26.34 -16.12
N CYS A 17 34.53 25.66 -15.03
CA CYS A 17 35.61 24.68 -14.98
C CYS A 17 35.08 23.36 -15.55
N THR A 18 35.41 23.04 -16.81
CA THR A 18 35.02 21.80 -17.46
C THR A 18 35.94 20.65 -17.01
N LYS A 19 35.50 19.84 -16.03
CA LYS A 19 36.11 18.53 -15.77
C LYS A 19 35.47 17.48 -16.68
N LYS A 20 36.26 16.92 -17.59
CA LYS A 20 35.88 15.80 -18.48
C LYS A 20 35.58 14.54 -17.66
N PRO A 21 34.46 13.81 -17.87
CA PRO A 21 34.29 12.50 -17.29
C PRO A 21 35.13 11.47 -18.06
N LYS A 22 35.99 10.75 -17.34
CA LYS A 22 36.68 9.56 -17.87
C LYS A 22 35.69 8.39 -17.85
N VAL A 23 35.35 7.90 -19.04
CA VAL A 23 34.65 6.63 -19.27
C VAL A 23 35.46 5.51 -18.63
N ARG A 24 34.94 4.91 -17.55
CA ARG A 24 35.53 3.72 -16.90
C ARG A 24 34.76 2.48 -17.35
N ARG A 25 35.50 1.52 -17.88
CA ARG A 25 35.02 0.25 -18.44
C ARG A 25 34.13 -0.50 -17.44
N ARG A 26 33.00 -1.01 -17.95
CA ARG A 26 32.14 -2.01 -17.30
C ARG A 26 32.96 -3.27 -17.01
N SER A 27 32.99 -3.69 -15.75
CA SER A 27 33.28 -5.08 -15.39
C SER A 27 31.93 -5.78 -15.29
N THR A 28 31.65 -6.66 -16.25
CA THR A 28 30.49 -7.55 -16.23
C THR A 28 30.85 -8.67 -15.25
N ILE A 29 30.31 -8.62 -14.03
CA ILE A 29 30.38 -9.75 -13.10
C ILE A 29 29.31 -10.74 -13.56
N PHE A 30 29.75 -11.81 -14.21
CA PHE A 30 28.92 -12.98 -14.47
C PHE A 30 28.72 -13.73 -13.16
N PHE A 31 27.49 -13.77 -12.66
CA PHE A 31 27.10 -14.74 -11.66
C PHE A 31 26.89 -16.09 -12.37
N SER A 32 27.92 -16.92 -12.35
CA SER A 32 27.79 -18.35 -12.65
C SER A 32 27.06 -19.03 -11.50
N PHE A 33 25.78 -19.36 -11.70
CA PHE A 33 25.08 -20.32 -10.86
C PHE A 33 25.64 -21.71 -11.20
N SER A 34 26.25 -22.35 -10.20
CA SER A 34 26.58 -23.77 -10.26
C SER A 34 25.27 -24.57 -10.29
N SER A 35 24.90 -25.03 -11.48
CA SER A 35 23.92 -26.10 -11.67
C SER A 35 24.54 -27.38 -11.11
N SER A 36 24.09 -27.81 -9.93
CA SER A 36 24.34 -29.17 -9.47
C SER A 36 23.43 -30.09 -10.26
N GLU A 37 23.94 -30.58 -11.39
CA GLU A 37 23.37 -31.73 -12.09
C GLU A 37 23.43 -32.94 -11.16
N LYS A 38 22.27 -33.35 -10.64
CA LYS A 38 22.05 -34.73 -10.23
C LYS A 38 20.86 -35.28 -11.00
N GLN A 39 21.23 -35.97 -12.08
CA GLN A 39 20.59 -37.12 -12.74
C GLN A 39 19.06 -37.21 -12.65
N LEU A 40 18.43 -36.98 -13.80
CA LEU A 40 17.14 -37.55 -14.16
C LEU A 40 17.26 -39.08 -14.18
N LYS A 41 16.52 -39.77 -13.31
CA LYS A 41 16.19 -41.19 -13.50
C LYS A 41 14.68 -41.33 -13.44
N THR A 42 14.11 -41.54 -14.62
CA THR A 42 12.72 -41.90 -14.87
C THR A 42 12.35 -43.13 -14.07
N ILE A 43 11.46 -42.99 -13.08
CA ILE A 43 10.61 -44.06 -12.59
C ILE A 43 9.20 -43.48 -12.46
N SER A 44 8.35 -43.93 -13.37
CA SER A 44 6.91 -43.75 -13.32
C SER A 44 6.35 -44.49 -12.12
N THR A 45 6.00 -43.75 -11.07
CA THR A 45 5.09 -44.24 -10.05
C THR A 45 4.04 -43.18 -9.84
N SER A 46 2.86 -43.44 -10.40
CA SER A 46 1.63 -42.71 -10.17
C SER A 46 1.24 -42.81 -8.69
N THR A 47 1.74 -41.88 -7.89
CA THR A 47 1.21 -41.62 -6.55
C THR A 47 0.27 -40.43 -6.70
N SER A 48 -1.02 -40.73 -6.80
CA SER A 48 -2.08 -39.76 -6.52
C SER A 48 -1.79 -39.20 -5.13
N ILE A 49 -1.23 -37.99 -5.06
CA ILE A 49 -1.27 -37.21 -3.83
C ILE A 49 -2.73 -36.78 -3.73
N GLU A 50 -3.49 -37.55 -2.95
CA GLU A 50 -4.79 -37.12 -2.44
C GLU A 50 -4.61 -35.69 -1.91
N THR A 51 -5.24 -34.75 -2.60
CA THR A 51 -5.47 -33.41 -2.08
C THR A 51 -6.15 -33.59 -0.72
N PRO A 52 -5.54 -33.21 0.41
CA PRO A 52 -6.28 -33.19 1.65
C PRO A 52 -7.42 -32.19 1.41
N THR A 53 -8.65 -32.67 1.57
CA THR A 53 -9.88 -31.88 1.50
C THR A 53 -9.74 -30.70 2.46
N THR A 54 -9.22 -29.60 1.91
CA THR A 54 -9.02 -28.35 2.62
C THR A 54 -10.39 -27.71 2.59
N GLU A 55 -11.08 -27.69 3.73
CA GLU A 55 -12.26 -26.86 3.88
C GLU A 55 -11.85 -25.43 3.51
N ALA A 56 -12.33 -24.99 2.35
CA ALA A 56 -12.17 -23.63 1.90
C ALA A 56 -13.28 -22.79 2.53
N TYR A 57 -12.94 -21.58 2.94
CA TYR A 57 -13.91 -20.57 3.29
C TYR A 57 -13.97 -19.55 2.17
N SER A 58 -15.16 -19.04 1.86
CA SER A 58 -15.32 -17.81 1.12
C SER A 58 -15.29 -16.63 2.11
N VAL A 59 -14.45 -15.65 1.83
CA VAL A 59 -14.26 -14.47 2.67
C VAL A 59 -14.64 -13.24 1.86
N SER A 60 -15.47 -12.37 2.43
CA SER A 60 -15.79 -11.06 1.83
C SER A 60 -15.31 -9.94 2.71
N PHE A 61 -14.78 -8.89 2.10
CA PHE A 61 -14.32 -7.67 2.72
C PHE A 61 -15.11 -6.50 2.16
N LYS A 62 -15.55 -5.58 3.01
CA LYS A 62 -16.23 -4.34 2.62
C LYS A 62 -15.71 -3.20 3.47
N THR A 63 -15.46 -2.05 2.86
CA THR A 63 -15.05 -0.85 3.57
C THR A 63 -16.27 -0.01 3.92
N GLU A 64 -16.21 0.66 5.07
CA GLU A 64 -17.27 1.55 5.56
C GLU A 64 -16.81 3.01 5.53
N LYS A 65 -17.73 3.91 5.89
CA LYS A 65 -17.45 5.32 6.17
C LYS A 65 -16.68 5.52 7.48
N GLY A 66 -16.23 6.76 7.70
CA GLY A 66 -15.50 7.13 8.92
C GLY A 66 -14.05 6.61 8.96
N CYS A 67 -13.49 6.32 7.79
CA CYS A 67 -12.09 5.96 7.62
C CYS A 67 -11.22 7.23 7.64
N LYS A 68 -9.91 7.05 7.80
CA LYS A 68 -8.93 8.11 7.70
C LYS A 68 -7.71 7.67 6.91
N LEU A 69 -7.10 8.64 6.25
CA LEU A 69 -5.82 8.49 5.59
C LEU A 69 -4.90 9.60 6.09
N GLY A 70 -3.64 9.29 6.31
CA GLY A 70 -2.65 10.25 6.76
C GLY A 70 -1.38 10.12 5.95
N ILE A 71 -0.71 11.23 5.65
CA ILE A 71 0.62 11.20 5.03
C ILE A 71 1.45 12.37 5.55
N SER A 72 2.72 12.10 5.85
CA SER A 72 3.66 13.11 6.32
C SER A 72 3.15 13.86 7.54
N ARG A 73 3.52 15.12 7.65
CA ARG A 73 3.05 16.09 8.65
C ARG A 73 1.64 16.63 8.38
N TYR A 74 0.97 16.19 7.32
CA TYR A 74 -0.40 16.66 7.06
C TYR A 74 -1.36 16.08 8.11
N PRO A 75 -2.35 16.88 8.55
CA PRO A 75 -3.52 16.39 9.26
C PRO A 75 -4.13 15.20 8.52
N ASP A 76 -4.75 14.29 9.28
CA ASP A 76 -5.41 13.15 8.67
C ASP A 76 -6.65 13.60 7.88
N PHE A 77 -6.81 13.00 6.72
CA PHE A 77 -7.92 13.16 5.82
C PHE A 77 -9.07 12.28 6.31
N GLU A 78 -10.27 12.83 6.43
CA GLU A 78 -11.47 12.02 6.57
C GLU A 78 -11.76 11.35 5.23
N TYR A 79 -12.06 10.07 5.26
CA TYR A 79 -12.24 9.26 4.07
C TYR A 79 -13.53 8.44 4.19
N ASP A 80 -14.42 8.64 3.23
CA ASP A 80 -15.56 7.78 2.99
C ASP A 80 -15.14 6.69 2.00
N ALA A 81 -14.88 5.51 2.54
CA ALA A 81 -14.52 4.33 1.77
C ALA A 81 -15.75 3.46 1.44
N GLU A 82 -16.98 3.91 1.69
CA GLU A 82 -18.18 3.14 1.36
C GLU A 82 -18.20 2.77 -0.13
N GLY A 83 -18.63 1.53 -0.42
CA GLY A 83 -18.62 0.96 -1.78
C GLY A 83 -17.33 0.24 -2.16
N GLY A 84 -16.27 0.34 -1.35
CA GLY A 84 -15.10 -0.54 -1.46
C GLY A 84 -15.33 -1.93 -0.89
N GLY A 85 -14.58 -2.91 -1.38
CA GLY A 85 -14.68 -4.29 -0.96
C GLY A 85 -14.02 -5.27 -1.91
N GLY A 86 -14.13 -6.56 -1.62
CA GLY A 86 -13.61 -7.65 -2.44
C GLY A 86 -13.95 -9.00 -1.85
N THR A 87 -13.72 -10.06 -2.61
CA THR A 87 -13.90 -11.45 -2.18
C THR A 87 -12.58 -12.20 -2.19
N GLY A 88 -12.50 -13.28 -1.44
CA GLY A 88 -11.28 -14.05 -1.25
C GLY A 88 -11.55 -15.44 -0.72
N ILE A 89 -10.47 -16.19 -0.50
CA ILE A 89 -10.51 -17.56 -0.01
C ILE A 89 -9.77 -17.62 1.33
N GLY A 90 -10.35 -18.33 2.29
CA GLY A 90 -9.72 -18.73 3.54
C GLY A 90 -9.37 -20.22 3.51
N ALA A 91 -8.19 -20.59 4.00
CA ALA A 91 -7.75 -21.98 4.06
C ALA A 91 -7.68 -22.47 5.50
N LYS A 92 -8.39 -23.55 5.84
CA LYS A 92 -8.27 -24.14 7.18
C LYS A 92 -6.91 -24.81 7.35
N VAL A 93 -6.08 -24.33 8.27
CA VAL A 93 -4.78 -24.96 8.55
C VAL A 93 -5.01 -26.25 9.34
N THR A 94 -4.77 -27.41 8.71
CA THR A 94 -4.95 -28.72 9.35
C THR A 94 -3.80 -29.06 10.32
N GLN A 95 -2.66 -28.38 10.20
CA GLN A 95 -1.48 -28.61 11.03
C GLN A 95 -1.34 -27.48 12.05
N ASN A 96 -1.58 -27.82 13.32
CA ASN A 96 -1.50 -26.92 14.49
C ASN A 96 -2.75 -26.05 14.74
N PRO A 97 -3.89 -26.67 15.13
CA PRO A 97 -5.17 -25.98 15.40
C PRO A 97 -5.13 -25.03 16.60
N ALA A 98 -4.03 -24.98 17.36
CA ALA A 98 -3.92 -24.22 18.59
C ALA A 98 -4.02 -22.69 18.41
N ASN A 99 -3.76 -22.16 17.21
CA ASN A 99 -3.76 -20.72 16.98
C ASN A 99 -5.05 -20.16 16.39
N ASN A 100 -6.03 -20.99 15.97
CA ASN A 100 -7.30 -20.52 15.38
C ASN A 100 -7.16 -19.46 14.27
N ASP A 101 -5.99 -19.36 13.65
CA ASP A 101 -5.70 -18.43 12.57
C ASP A 101 -6.21 -19.02 11.26
N LEU A 102 -7.05 -18.27 10.57
CA LEU A 102 -7.50 -18.53 9.22
C LEU A 102 -6.66 -17.67 8.26
N PRO A 103 -5.69 -18.26 7.53
CA PRO A 103 -5.06 -17.60 6.40
C PRO A 103 -6.11 -17.21 5.36
N VAL A 104 -6.06 -15.97 4.90
CA VAL A 104 -6.97 -15.42 3.88
C VAL A 104 -6.19 -14.75 2.76
N SER A 105 -6.71 -14.85 1.54
CA SER A 105 -6.19 -14.15 0.37
C SER A 105 -7.34 -13.60 -0.45
N PHE A 106 -7.33 -12.30 -0.73
CA PHE A 106 -8.36 -11.62 -1.50
C PHE A 106 -8.01 -11.58 -2.98
N ASP A 107 -9.01 -11.80 -3.82
CA ASP A 107 -8.91 -11.74 -5.27
C ASP A 107 -8.86 -10.29 -5.74
N LEU A 108 -7.75 -9.95 -6.41
CA LEU A 108 -7.49 -8.61 -6.95
C LEU A 108 -8.48 -8.20 -8.05
N GLU A 109 -9.10 -9.16 -8.75
CA GLU A 109 -10.11 -8.85 -9.77
C GLU A 109 -11.40 -8.29 -9.15
N THR A 110 -11.70 -8.70 -7.92
CA THR A 110 -12.88 -8.25 -7.18
C THR A 110 -12.57 -7.14 -6.18
N LEU A 111 -11.30 -6.95 -5.83
CA LEU A 111 -10.88 -6.00 -4.82
C LEU A 111 -10.87 -4.56 -5.36
N TYR A 112 -11.79 -3.76 -4.86
CA TYR A 112 -11.95 -2.35 -5.19
C TYR A 112 -11.81 -1.48 -3.93
N ILE A 113 -11.05 -0.39 -4.04
CA ILE A 113 -10.95 0.65 -3.02
C ILE A 113 -11.33 1.98 -3.69
N PRO A 114 -12.30 2.73 -3.15
CA PRO A 114 -12.72 3.98 -3.75
C PRO A 114 -11.55 4.96 -3.90
N PRO A 115 -11.52 5.77 -4.97
CA PRO A 115 -10.51 6.80 -5.12
C PRO A 115 -10.76 7.94 -4.13
N LEU A 116 -9.70 8.65 -3.75
CA LEU A 116 -9.83 9.91 -2.99
C LEU A 116 -10.17 11.03 -3.97
N THR A 117 -11.31 11.65 -3.75
CA THR A 117 -11.89 12.71 -4.57
C THR A 117 -12.63 13.70 -3.68
N SER A 118 -13.16 14.78 -4.25
CA SER A 118 -13.98 15.74 -3.51
C SER A 118 -15.25 15.10 -2.89
N SER A 119 -15.76 13.98 -3.43
CA SER A 119 -16.94 13.30 -2.86
C SER A 119 -16.61 12.32 -1.75
N THR A 120 -15.41 11.73 -1.77
CA THR A 120 -15.00 10.67 -0.83
C THR A 120 -14.05 11.17 0.24
N THR A 121 -13.46 12.35 0.12
CA THR A 121 -12.38 12.79 1.02
C THR A 121 -12.55 14.23 1.49
N LYS A 122 -12.34 14.45 2.79
CA LYS A 122 -12.25 15.80 3.37
C LYS A 122 -10.91 16.03 4.05
N PHE A 123 -10.34 17.20 3.84
CA PHE A 123 -9.14 17.68 4.49
C PHE A 123 -9.52 18.92 5.32
N LEU A 124 -9.31 18.86 6.64
CA LEU A 124 -9.72 19.92 7.57
C LEU A 124 -11.23 20.28 7.45
N GLY A 125 -12.08 19.27 7.24
CA GLY A 125 -13.53 19.42 7.10
C GLY A 125 -14.00 19.90 5.72
N LEU A 126 -13.09 20.30 4.83
CA LEU A 126 -13.41 20.73 3.48
C LEU A 126 -13.20 19.57 2.49
N PRO A 127 -14.06 19.41 1.46
CA PRO A 127 -13.82 18.47 0.37
C PRO A 127 -12.42 18.65 -0.22
N LEU A 128 -11.82 17.54 -0.68
CA LEU A 128 -10.57 17.60 -1.45
C LEU A 128 -10.74 18.61 -2.61
N PRO A 129 -9.74 19.47 -2.89
CA PRO A 129 -9.84 20.44 -3.97
C PRO A 129 -10.33 19.80 -5.27
N PRO A 130 -11.23 20.47 -6.01
CA PRO A 130 -11.72 19.95 -7.27
C PRO A 130 -10.54 19.65 -8.20
N PHE A 131 -10.71 18.64 -9.05
CA PHE A 131 -9.71 18.12 -9.99
C PHE A 131 -8.57 17.30 -9.37
N LEU A 132 -8.40 17.31 -8.04
CA LEU A 132 -7.50 16.36 -7.39
C LEU A 132 -8.17 14.99 -7.29
N LYS A 133 -7.43 13.97 -7.72
CA LYS A 133 -7.86 12.57 -7.62
C LYS A 133 -6.68 11.69 -7.30
N ILE A 134 -6.88 10.78 -6.36
CA ILE A 134 -5.92 9.72 -6.03
C ILE A 134 -6.62 8.38 -6.22
N ASP A 135 -6.29 7.67 -7.30
CA ASP A 135 -6.76 6.29 -7.48
C ASP A 135 -5.94 5.35 -6.63
N ILE A 136 -6.60 4.39 -5.97
CA ILE A 136 -5.95 3.33 -5.20
C ILE A 136 -6.10 2.04 -6.00
N VAL A 137 -4.96 1.48 -6.44
CA VAL A 137 -4.92 0.23 -7.21
C VAL A 137 -4.27 -0.85 -6.34
N PRO A 138 -5.05 -1.78 -5.78
CA PRO A 138 -4.53 -2.87 -4.98
C PRO A 138 -3.58 -3.79 -5.77
N GLU A 139 -2.52 -4.24 -5.13
CA GLU A 139 -1.58 -5.26 -5.64
C GLU A 139 -1.53 -6.50 -4.74
N ALA A 140 -1.93 -6.38 -3.47
CA ALA A 140 -2.10 -7.50 -2.55
C ALA A 140 -3.02 -7.10 -1.39
N LEU A 141 -3.89 -8.01 -0.98
CA LEU A 141 -4.56 -8.00 0.32
C LEU A 141 -4.69 -9.45 0.79
N GLN A 142 -3.87 -9.83 1.76
CA GLN A 142 -3.78 -11.22 2.25
C GLN A 142 -3.24 -11.24 3.67
N GLY A 143 -3.46 -12.29 4.44
CA GLY A 143 -2.94 -12.39 5.79
C GLY A 143 -3.69 -13.41 6.61
N SER A 144 -3.98 -13.08 7.87
CA SER A 144 -4.68 -13.99 8.78
C SER A 144 -5.79 -13.31 9.57
N ILE A 145 -6.80 -14.12 9.90
CA ILE A 145 -7.89 -13.77 10.80
C ILE A 145 -7.94 -14.82 11.90
N ASN A 146 -7.70 -14.40 13.14
CA ASN A 146 -7.85 -15.26 14.29
C ASN A 146 -9.33 -15.36 14.66
N GLN A 147 -9.94 -16.53 14.46
CA GLN A 147 -11.38 -16.71 14.59
C GLN A 147 -11.88 -16.64 16.04
N GLU A 148 -11.00 -16.92 17.01
CA GLU A 148 -11.35 -16.88 18.43
C GLU A 148 -11.22 -15.47 19.03
N SER A 149 -10.08 -14.82 18.78
CA SER A 149 -9.78 -13.51 19.36
C SER A 149 -10.32 -12.34 18.54
N GLY A 150 -10.68 -12.58 17.26
CA GLY A 150 -11.07 -11.54 16.31
C GLY A 150 -9.88 -10.70 15.79
N LYS A 151 -8.64 -11.08 16.11
CA LYS A 151 -7.47 -10.38 15.60
C LYS A 151 -7.36 -10.54 14.08
N VAL A 152 -7.10 -9.45 13.37
CA VAL A 152 -6.95 -9.42 11.92
C VAL A 152 -5.61 -8.76 11.60
N ASP A 153 -4.77 -9.43 10.80
CA ASP A 153 -3.54 -8.88 10.25
C ASP A 153 -3.51 -9.15 8.75
N LEU A 154 -3.61 -8.10 7.94
CA LEU A 154 -3.61 -8.20 6.47
C LEU A 154 -2.44 -7.41 5.89
N GLU A 155 -1.53 -8.08 5.20
CA GLU A 155 -0.59 -7.44 4.29
C GLU A 155 -1.37 -6.71 3.19
N PHE A 156 -1.15 -5.41 3.09
CA PHE A 156 -1.73 -4.55 2.08
C PHE A 156 -0.64 -3.93 1.24
N LYS A 157 -0.78 -4.05 -0.07
CA LYS A 157 0.08 -3.40 -1.05
C LYS A 157 -0.79 -2.73 -2.10
N ALA A 158 -0.54 -1.46 -2.38
CA ALA A 158 -1.28 -0.74 -3.41
C ALA A 158 -0.45 0.40 -4.02
N LYS A 159 -0.81 0.75 -5.25
CA LYS A 159 -0.35 1.96 -5.93
C LYS A 159 -1.35 3.08 -5.71
N PHE A 160 -0.86 4.23 -5.26
CA PHE A 160 -1.62 5.46 -5.14
C PHE A 160 -1.26 6.37 -6.31
N LEU A 161 -2.21 6.56 -7.24
CA LEU A 161 -2.02 7.29 -8.49
C LEU A 161 -2.56 8.70 -8.34
N PHE A 162 -1.68 9.67 -8.09
CA PHE A 162 -2.06 11.06 -7.94
C PHE A 162 -2.24 11.75 -9.31
N SER A 163 -3.33 12.49 -9.46
CA SER A 163 -3.58 13.36 -10.60
C SER A 163 -4.25 14.68 -10.19
N ALA A 164 -3.95 15.74 -10.94
CA ALA A 164 -4.55 17.06 -10.78
C ALA A 164 -5.02 17.58 -12.15
N GLY A 165 -6.34 17.50 -12.37
CA GLY A 165 -6.98 17.82 -13.64
C GLY A 165 -6.43 16.98 -14.80
N SER A 166 -6.48 17.54 -16.01
CA SER A 166 -5.92 16.90 -17.20
C SER A 166 -4.40 17.12 -17.38
N PHE A 167 -3.80 17.99 -16.57
CA PHE A 167 -2.47 18.55 -16.85
C PHE A 167 -1.34 17.89 -16.06
N TYR A 168 -1.64 17.25 -14.91
CA TYR A 168 -0.62 16.67 -14.06
C TYR A 168 -1.00 15.27 -13.57
N LYS A 169 -0.05 14.33 -13.72
CA LYS A 169 -0.10 12.97 -13.20
C LYS A 169 1.28 12.64 -12.65
N ALA A 170 1.34 12.28 -11.38
CA ALA A 170 2.59 11.86 -10.75
C ALA A 170 2.83 10.36 -11.01
N PRO A 171 4.08 9.89 -10.97
CA PRO A 171 4.36 8.46 -10.83
C PRO A 171 3.64 7.85 -9.61
N PRO A 172 3.30 6.55 -9.64
CA PRO A 172 2.62 5.89 -8.52
C PRO A 172 3.42 5.94 -7.23
N LEU A 173 2.76 6.30 -6.12
CA LEU A 173 3.31 6.06 -4.78
C LEU A 173 2.98 4.61 -4.38
N LEU A 174 4.01 3.80 -4.18
CA LEU A 174 3.83 2.42 -3.73
C LEU A 174 3.75 2.37 -2.21
N VAL A 175 2.64 1.89 -1.68
CA VAL A 175 2.44 1.72 -0.23
C VAL A 175 2.40 0.23 0.07
N LYS A 176 3.22 -0.20 1.03
CA LYS A 176 3.21 -1.55 1.59
C LYS A 176 3.12 -1.47 3.10
N THR A 177 2.08 -2.04 3.69
CA THR A 177 1.84 -2.04 5.14
C THR A 177 1.19 -3.35 5.58
N VAL A 178 1.05 -3.53 6.90
CA VAL A 178 0.13 -4.49 7.50
C VAL A 178 -1.03 -3.69 8.09
N LEU A 179 -2.23 -3.94 7.59
CA LEU A 179 -3.48 -3.48 8.16
C LEU A 179 -3.85 -4.42 9.32
N THR A 180 -3.71 -3.94 10.55
CA THR A 180 -3.93 -4.73 11.77
C THR A 180 -5.12 -4.22 12.57
N SER A 181 -5.84 -5.11 13.24
CA SER A 181 -6.85 -4.75 14.24
C SER A 181 -6.26 -4.32 15.59
N GLU A 182 -4.94 -4.41 15.76
CA GLU A 182 -4.24 -4.03 16.99
C GLU A 182 -3.75 -2.57 16.96
N GLU A 183 -2.97 -2.19 17.98
CA GLU A 183 -2.27 -0.90 18.01
C GLU A 183 -0.99 -0.96 17.16
N ILE A 184 -0.78 0.06 16.33
CA ILE A 184 0.43 0.23 15.53
C ILE A 184 1.02 1.62 15.76
N LYS A 185 2.34 1.69 15.91
CA LYS A 185 3.08 2.94 16.11
C LYS A 185 4.23 3.04 15.12
N GLY A 186 4.20 4.09 14.31
CA GLY A 186 5.35 4.59 13.58
C GLY A 186 6.08 5.68 14.37
N THR A 187 6.99 6.36 13.68
CA THR A 187 7.78 7.48 14.20
C THR A 187 6.93 8.74 14.36
N MET A 188 6.05 9.01 13.40
CA MET A 188 5.21 10.21 13.31
C MET A 188 3.72 9.87 13.41
N LYS A 189 3.30 8.73 12.86
CA LYS A 189 1.90 8.32 12.78
C LYS A 189 1.65 7.10 13.66
N SER A 190 0.46 7.00 14.23
CA SER A 190 0.03 5.83 14.99
C SER A 190 -1.46 5.60 14.82
N GLY A 191 -1.91 4.37 15.03
CA GLY A 191 -3.31 3.98 14.95
C GLY A 191 -3.62 2.91 15.97
N ARG A 192 -4.90 2.84 16.36
CA ARG A 192 -5.43 1.75 17.18
C ARG A 192 -6.61 1.14 16.45
N GLY A 193 -6.45 -0.11 16.04
CA GLY A 193 -7.52 -0.88 15.43
C GLY A 193 -8.56 -1.35 16.46
N LYS A 194 -9.55 -2.09 15.95
CA LYS A 194 -10.56 -2.81 16.72
C LYS A 194 -10.71 -4.18 16.11
N ARG A 195 -10.57 -5.22 16.94
CA ARG A 195 -10.77 -6.62 16.56
C ARG A 195 -12.15 -6.85 15.96
N LEU A 196 -12.21 -7.85 15.10
CA LEU A 196 -13.42 -8.35 14.47
C LEU A 196 -14.45 -8.75 15.53
N ASP A 197 -15.64 -8.17 15.47
CA ASP A 197 -16.76 -8.57 16.31
C ASP A 197 -17.66 -9.63 15.65
N LYS A 198 -18.73 -10.01 16.35
CA LYS A 198 -19.62 -11.08 15.92
C LYS A 198 -20.41 -10.73 14.65
N GLU A 199 -20.60 -9.44 14.42
CA GLU A 199 -21.23 -8.87 13.23
C GLU A 199 -20.24 -8.74 12.06
N GLY A 200 -18.97 -9.10 12.27
CA GLY A 200 -17.90 -9.00 11.28
C GLY A 200 -17.33 -7.60 11.15
N LYS A 201 -17.64 -6.66 12.05
CA LYS A 201 -17.07 -5.30 12.00
C LYS A 201 -15.71 -5.27 12.67
N CYS A 202 -14.78 -4.57 12.04
CA CYS A 202 -13.45 -4.31 12.57
C CYS A 202 -12.97 -2.92 12.17
N ARG A 203 -11.91 -2.45 12.84
CA ARG A 203 -11.15 -1.27 12.42
C ARG A 203 -9.71 -1.71 12.22
N LEU A 204 -9.20 -1.55 11.01
CA LEU A 204 -7.86 -1.93 10.63
C LEU A 204 -7.00 -0.67 10.49
N VAL A 205 -5.82 -0.68 11.11
CA VAL A 205 -4.87 0.43 11.05
C VAL A 205 -3.54 -0.07 10.48
N GLY A 206 -2.89 0.75 9.67
CA GLY A 206 -1.58 0.43 9.10
C GLY A 206 -0.72 1.68 8.99
N VAL A 207 0.56 1.55 9.33
CA VAL A 207 1.57 2.59 9.11
C VAL A 207 2.61 2.07 8.14
N ALA A 208 3.05 2.91 7.20
CA ALA A 208 4.09 2.57 6.25
C ALA A 208 4.96 3.77 5.93
N THR A 209 6.19 3.50 5.52
CA THR A 209 7.06 4.50 4.90
C THR A 209 6.84 4.48 3.39
N VAL A 210 6.68 5.66 2.81
CA VAL A 210 6.56 5.87 1.37
C VAL A 210 7.87 6.45 0.88
N ASP A 211 8.51 5.77 -0.06
CA ASP A 211 9.79 6.18 -0.65
C ASP A 211 9.60 7.31 -1.67
N PRO A 212 10.66 8.11 -1.95
CA PRO A 212 10.64 9.08 -3.03
C PRO A 212 10.40 8.43 -4.39
N ILE A 213 9.74 9.16 -5.27
CA ILE A 213 9.48 8.78 -6.67
C ILE A 213 10.26 9.66 -7.64
N ASP A 214 10.21 9.34 -8.94
CA ASP A 214 10.80 10.18 -10.00
C ASP A 214 9.94 11.42 -10.30
N ASP A 215 9.65 12.20 -9.25
CA ASP A 215 8.91 13.47 -9.33
C ASP A 215 9.32 14.40 -8.18
N PHE A 216 10.11 15.42 -8.51
CA PHE A 216 10.62 16.38 -7.53
C PHE A 216 9.51 17.19 -6.85
N LEU A 217 8.45 17.57 -7.60
CA LEU A 217 7.34 18.33 -7.06
C LEU A 217 6.61 17.51 -6.00
N MET A 218 6.29 16.26 -6.31
CA MET A 218 5.59 15.37 -5.39
C MET A 218 6.45 15.01 -4.17
N ASN A 219 7.74 14.71 -4.38
CA ASN A 219 8.68 14.45 -3.30
C ASN A 219 8.77 15.64 -2.35
N SER A 220 8.84 16.86 -2.87
CA SER A 220 8.92 18.07 -2.04
C SER A 220 7.59 18.37 -1.34
N PHE A 221 6.46 18.24 -2.04
CA PHE A 221 5.12 18.49 -1.51
C PHE A 221 4.81 17.56 -0.33
N LEU A 222 4.99 16.25 -0.51
CA LEU A 222 4.75 15.26 0.53
C LEU A 222 5.89 15.14 1.54
N GLY A 223 7.08 15.66 1.21
CA GLY A 223 8.28 15.51 2.01
C GLY A 223 8.78 14.06 2.06
N LEU A 224 8.86 13.40 0.91
CA LEU A 224 9.29 12.00 0.80
C LEU A 224 10.81 11.86 1.04
N PRO A 225 11.29 10.75 1.67
CA PRO A 225 10.49 9.66 2.24
C PRO A 225 9.68 10.10 3.46
N THR A 226 8.49 9.55 3.65
CA THR A 226 7.62 9.94 4.76
C THR A 226 6.73 8.81 5.24
N GLU A 227 6.14 8.95 6.43
CA GLU A 227 5.17 7.98 6.94
C GLU A 227 3.75 8.29 6.47
N CYS A 228 3.00 7.25 6.14
CA CYS A 228 1.56 7.30 5.92
C CYS A 228 0.81 6.42 6.91
N LEU A 229 -0.44 6.77 7.18
CA LEU A 229 -1.40 6.06 8.01
C LEU A 229 -2.61 5.67 7.16
N ALA A 230 -3.03 4.41 7.28
CA ALA A 230 -4.35 3.96 6.88
C ALA A 230 -5.13 3.60 8.14
N ASP A 231 -6.38 4.04 8.19
CA ASP A 231 -7.31 3.78 9.28
C ASP A 231 -8.68 3.48 8.68
N LEU A 232 -9.06 2.21 8.71
CA LEU A 232 -10.10 1.65 7.86
C LEU A 232 -11.15 0.95 8.70
N ASN A 233 -12.38 1.46 8.68
CA ASN A 233 -13.53 0.70 9.17
C ASN A 233 -13.95 -0.27 8.08
N ALA A 234 -14.14 -1.53 8.45
CA ALA A 234 -14.47 -2.58 7.51
C ALA A 234 -15.39 -3.64 8.12
N VAL A 235 -16.09 -4.34 7.23
CA VAL A 235 -16.84 -5.56 7.53
C VAL A 235 -16.16 -6.72 6.82
N ILE A 236 -15.81 -7.75 7.59
CA ILE A 236 -15.30 -9.02 7.08
C ILE A 236 -16.30 -10.12 7.42
N SER A 237 -16.69 -10.89 6.42
CA SER A 237 -17.58 -12.05 6.59
C SER A 237 -16.89 -13.31 6.08
N ILE A 238 -16.99 -14.38 6.87
CA ILE A 238 -16.40 -15.68 6.58
C ILE A 238 -17.55 -16.67 6.45
N SER A 239 -17.59 -17.42 5.35
CA SER A 239 -18.61 -18.43 5.07
C SER A 239 -17.94 -19.71 4.59
N SER A 240 -18.47 -20.87 4.97
CA SER A 240 -17.96 -22.15 4.47
C SER A 240 -18.25 -22.27 2.97
N SER A 241 -17.23 -22.58 2.17
CA SER A 241 -17.42 -22.94 0.78
C SER A 241 -18.22 -24.25 0.73
N SER A 242 -19.44 -24.19 0.18
CA SER A 242 -20.30 -25.36 0.00
C SER A 242 -19.87 -26.19 -1.20
#